data_AF-A0A3D5KM77-F1
#
_entry.id   AF-A0A3D5KM77-F1
#
_cell.length_a   1.000
_cell.length_b   1.000
_cell.length_c   1.000
_cell.angle_alpha   90.00
_cell.angle_beta   90.00
_cell.angle_gamma   90.00
#
_symmetry.space_group_name_H-M   'P 1'
#
loop_
_entity.id
_entity.type
_entity.pdbx_description
1 polymer ?
#
loop_
_entity_poly.entity_id
_entity_poly.type
_entity_poly.pdbx_seq_one_letter_code
_entity_poly.pdbx_strand_id
1 'polypeptide(L)'
;MVKNLLSLIVIALFFASCDNKSDKLQNQVDSLKAELQTNQKFVQTLQEVGTLMDSIDANRQLLRVNMVEGTTYADYTSRMKDINNYVKDTQGKISDLEKALKKSKGNNNAYAATIKKLKADLEAKNLEIVKLQDLVATLGNENQNLITTNSLQQAEINDKAA
;
A
#
# COMPACT_ATOMS: atom_id res chain seq x y z
N MET A 1 -10.47 40.37 66.03
CA MET A 1 -10.36 40.48 64.56
C MET A 1 -9.64 39.29 63.88
N VAL A 2 -8.93 38.42 64.61
CA VAL A 2 -8.20 37.27 64.04
C VAL A 2 -9.12 36.09 63.63
N LYS A 3 -10.28 35.92 64.28
CA LYS A 3 -11.26 34.84 63.97
C LYS A 3 -11.93 34.97 62.59
N ASN A 4 -12.09 36.19 62.07
CA ASN A 4 -12.69 36.41 60.75
C ASN A 4 -11.68 36.20 59.61
N LEU A 5 -10.37 36.27 59.89
CA LEU A 5 -9.32 36.05 58.89
C LEU A 5 -9.09 34.55 58.64
N LEU A 6 -9.18 33.72 59.69
CA LEU A 6 -9.03 32.26 59.60
C LEU A 6 -10.16 31.60 58.79
N SER A 7 -11.38 32.16 58.82
CA SER A 7 -12.51 31.62 58.06
C SER A 7 -12.43 31.92 56.56
N LEU A 8 -11.71 32.98 56.15
CA LEU A 8 -11.51 33.34 54.74
C LEU A 8 -10.44 32.48 54.04
N ILE A 9 -9.44 32.00 54.78
CA ILE A 9 -8.33 31.20 54.23
C ILE A 9 -8.77 29.77 53.89
N VAL A 10 -9.70 29.19 54.66
CA VAL A 10 -10.22 27.83 54.41
C VAL A 10 -11.10 27.79 53.15
N ILE A 11 -11.85 28.86 52.86
CA ILE A 11 -12.67 28.95 51.65
C ILE A 11 -11.80 29.12 50.39
N ALA A 12 -10.71 29.89 50.48
CA ALA A 12 -9.78 30.07 49.37
C ALA A 12 -9.02 28.78 48.97
N LEU A 13 -8.74 27.89 49.93
CA LEU A 13 -8.07 26.60 49.67
C LEU A 13 -8.97 25.57 48.97
N PHE A 14 -10.31 25.66 49.11
CA PHE A 14 -11.23 24.75 48.41
C PHE A 14 -11.35 25.06 46.91
N PHE A 15 -11.25 26.33 46.50
CA PHE A 15 -11.32 26.72 45.08
C PHE A 15 -10.05 26.38 44.28
N ALA A 16 -8.87 26.34 44.92
CA ALA A 16 -7.62 25.96 44.25
C ALA A 16 -7.51 24.46 43.89
N SER A 17 -8.41 23.61 44.43
CA SER A 17 -8.37 22.15 44.20
C SER A 17 -9.23 21.67 43.02
N CYS A 18 -10.09 22.52 42.46
CA CYS A 18 -11.03 22.15 41.39
C CYS A 18 -10.46 22.38 39.97
N ASP A 19 -9.45 23.24 39.82
CA ASP A 19 -8.88 23.59 38.50
C ASP A 19 -8.09 22.42 37.86
N ASN A 20 -7.26 21.74 38.66
CA ASN A 20 -6.34 20.70 38.18
C ASN A 20 -7.00 19.45 37.59
N LYS A 21 -8.30 19.22 37.86
CA LYS A 21 -9.03 18.04 37.36
C LYS A 21 -9.56 18.29 35.95
N SER A 22 -9.97 19.53 35.66
CA SER A 22 -10.44 19.93 34.33
C SER A 22 -9.30 19.88 33.32
N ASP A 23 -8.11 20.38 33.68
CA ASP A 23 -6.93 20.35 32.82
C ASP A 23 -6.47 18.92 32.51
N LYS A 24 -6.52 18.01 33.49
CA LYS A 24 -6.19 16.59 33.26
C LYS A 24 -7.18 15.92 32.32
N LEU A 25 -8.47 16.18 32.50
CA LEU A 25 -9.52 15.68 31.61
C LEU A 25 -9.37 16.25 30.21
N GLN A 26 -9.08 17.54 30.07
CA GLN A 26 -8.84 18.20 28.79
C GLN A 26 -7.62 17.59 28.08
N ASN A 27 -6.50 17.43 28.79
CA ASN A 27 -5.30 16.78 28.25
C ASN A 27 -5.56 15.33 27.82
N GLN A 28 -6.38 14.58 28.56
CA GLN A 28 -6.79 13.22 28.17
C GLN A 28 -7.66 13.23 26.91
N VAL A 29 -8.64 14.14 26.83
CA VAL A 29 -9.49 14.30 25.65
C VAL A 29 -8.65 14.67 24.43
N ASP A 30 -7.70 15.58 24.57
CA ASP A 30 -6.84 16.02 23.47
C ASP A 30 -5.88 14.89 23.03
N SER A 31 -5.33 14.13 23.98
CA SER A 31 -4.54 12.93 23.68
C SER A 31 -5.37 11.87 22.95
N LEU A 32 -6.59 11.59 23.41
CA LEU A 32 -7.48 10.61 22.78
C LEU A 32 -7.92 11.04 21.39
N LYS A 33 -8.18 12.34 21.17
CA LYS A 33 -8.46 12.90 19.84
C LYS A 33 -7.28 12.73 18.90
N ALA A 34 -6.06 12.99 19.37
CA ALA A 34 -4.85 12.83 18.57
C ALA A 34 -4.60 11.35 18.21
N GLU A 35 -4.86 10.43 19.14
CA GLU A 35 -4.76 8.99 18.91
C GLU A 35 -5.84 8.50 17.93
N LEU A 36 -7.08 8.97 18.07
CA LEU A 36 -8.17 8.65 17.15
C LEU A 36 -7.88 9.11 15.72
N GLN A 37 -7.40 10.34 15.54
CA GLN A 37 -7.00 10.86 14.22
C GLN A 37 -5.86 10.05 13.60
N THR A 38 -4.88 9.66 14.43
CA THR A 38 -3.79 8.79 13.99
C THR A 38 -4.30 7.42 13.53
N ASN A 39 -5.19 6.81 14.31
CA ASN A 39 -5.79 5.53 13.98
C ASN A 39 -6.65 5.60 12.70
N GLN A 40 -7.41 6.67 12.50
CA GLN A 40 -8.21 6.87 11.29
C GLN A 40 -7.33 6.92 10.04
N LYS A 41 -6.24 7.71 10.07
CA LYS A 41 -5.27 7.77 8.97
C LYS A 41 -4.64 6.41 8.71
N PHE A 42 -4.28 5.70 9.77
CA PHE A 42 -3.69 4.36 9.66
C PHE A 42 -4.64 3.37 8.97
N VAL A 43 -5.91 3.33 9.37
CA VAL A 43 -6.95 2.49 8.74
C VAL A 43 -7.19 2.89 7.29
N GLN A 44 -7.21 4.18 6.98
CA GLN A 44 -7.36 4.66 5.60
C GLN A 44 -6.20 4.21 4.72
N THR A 45 -4.96 4.33 5.19
CA THR A 45 -3.80 3.85 4.44
C THR A 45 -3.82 2.32 4.25
N LEU A 46 -4.30 1.55 5.23
CA LEU A 46 -4.51 0.11 5.06
C LEU A 46 -5.52 -0.21 3.95
N GLN A 47 -6.62 0.52 3.87
CA GLN A 47 -7.63 0.36 2.81
C GLN A 47 -7.07 0.71 1.43
N GLU A 48 -6.26 1.77 1.35
CA GLU A 48 -5.57 2.15 0.11
C GLU A 48 -4.59 1.06 -0.34
N VAL A 49 -3.83 0.48 0.60
CA VAL A 49 -2.96 -0.67 0.29
C VAL A 49 -3.77 -1.84 -0.26
N GLY A 50 -4.91 -2.17 0.36
CA GLY A 50 -5.80 -3.22 -0.14
C GLY A 50 -6.26 -2.98 -1.58
N THR A 51 -6.71 -1.75 -1.87
CA THR A 51 -7.16 -1.36 -3.22
C THR A 51 -6.04 -1.47 -4.26
N LEU A 52 -4.81 -1.09 -3.90
CA LEU A 52 -3.65 -1.24 -4.77
C LEU A 52 -3.30 -2.72 -5.00
N MET A 53 -3.39 -3.56 -3.96
CA MET A 53 -3.18 -5.00 -4.10
C MET A 53 -4.21 -5.66 -5.01
N ASP A 54 -5.48 -5.25 -4.92
CA ASP A 54 -6.53 -5.71 -5.82
C ASP A 54 -6.27 -5.27 -7.26
N SER A 55 -5.76 -4.04 -7.45
CA SER A 55 -5.38 -3.53 -8.77
C SER A 55 -4.21 -4.32 -9.37
N ILE A 56 -3.24 -4.72 -8.54
CA ILE A 56 -2.15 -5.62 -8.93
C ILE A 56 -2.70 -6.99 -9.37
N ASP A 57 -3.64 -7.55 -8.60
CA ASP A 57 -4.25 -8.84 -8.90
C ASP A 57 -5.05 -8.82 -10.21
N ALA A 58 -5.89 -7.82 -10.39
CA ALA A 58 -6.70 -7.66 -11.59
C ALA A 58 -5.82 -7.54 -12.84
N ASN A 59 -4.81 -6.67 -12.81
CA ASN A 59 -3.92 -6.50 -13.96
C ASN A 59 -3.10 -7.76 -14.26
N ARG A 60 -2.67 -8.47 -13.22
CA ARG A 60 -1.92 -9.72 -13.37
C ARG A 60 -2.77 -10.85 -13.95
N GLN A 61 -4.03 -10.98 -13.53
CA GLN A 61 -4.96 -11.94 -14.10
C GLN A 61 -5.26 -11.61 -15.57
N LEU A 62 -5.52 -10.35 -15.89
CA LEU A 62 -5.73 -9.96 -17.28
C LEU A 62 -4.49 -10.22 -18.14
N LEU A 63 -3.29 -9.98 -17.62
CA LEU A 63 -2.05 -10.30 -18.33
C LEU A 63 -1.98 -11.79 -18.69
N ARG A 64 -2.39 -12.68 -17.77
CA ARG A 64 -2.45 -14.13 -18.02
C ARG A 64 -3.44 -14.50 -19.10
N VAL A 65 -4.66 -13.96 -19.02
CA VAL A 65 -5.71 -14.22 -20.02
C VAL A 65 -5.23 -13.74 -21.38
N ASN A 66 -4.71 -12.52 -21.46
CA ASN A 66 -4.20 -11.95 -22.70
C ASN A 66 -3.07 -12.78 -23.32
N MET A 67 -2.18 -13.34 -22.50
CA MET A 67 -1.12 -14.24 -23.00
C MET A 67 -1.66 -15.53 -23.61
N VAL A 68 -2.81 -16.03 -23.14
CA VAL A 68 -3.45 -17.24 -23.69
C VAL A 68 -4.29 -16.92 -24.92
N GLU A 69 -5.05 -15.83 -24.89
CA GLU A 69 -5.97 -15.43 -25.96
C GLU A 69 -5.25 -14.69 -27.11
N GLY A 70 -4.05 -14.18 -26.85
CA GLY A 70 -3.22 -13.44 -27.80
C GLY A 70 -3.57 -11.95 -27.84
N THR A 71 -2.65 -11.10 -27.35
CA THR A 71 -2.70 -9.64 -27.54
C THR A 71 -1.38 -9.10 -28.09
N THR A 72 -1.33 -7.81 -28.40
CA THR A 72 -0.10 -7.20 -28.92
C THR A 72 0.97 -7.11 -27.83
N TYR A 73 2.24 -7.12 -28.25
CA TYR A 73 3.37 -6.93 -27.34
C TYR A 73 3.35 -5.56 -26.62
N ALA A 74 2.83 -4.53 -27.29
CA ALA A 74 2.68 -3.20 -26.72
C ALA A 74 1.69 -3.21 -25.54
N ASP A 75 0.59 -3.96 -25.65
CA ASP A 75 -0.40 -4.09 -24.57
C ASP A 75 0.18 -4.76 -23.33
N TYR A 76 1.00 -5.81 -23.49
CA TYR A 76 1.69 -6.44 -22.38
C TYR A 76 2.66 -5.47 -21.69
N THR A 77 3.45 -4.74 -22.47
CA THR A 77 4.43 -3.77 -21.96
C THR A 77 3.74 -2.67 -21.15
N SER A 78 2.63 -2.12 -21.67
CA SER A 78 1.84 -1.10 -20.97
C SER A 78 1.29 -1.64 -19.65
N ARG A 79 0.64 -2.81 -19.68
CA ARG A 79 0.08 -3.43 -18.45
C ARG A 79 1.16 -3.74 -17.43
N MET A 80 2.33 -4.18 -17.87
CA MET A 80 3.44 -4.45 -16.98
C MET A 80 3.96 -3.19 -16.29
N LYS A 81 3.99 -2.07 -17.01
CA LYS A 81 4.33 -0.77 -16.45
C LYS A 81 3.32 -0.36 -15.36
N ASP A 82 2.02 -0.53 -15.62
CA ASP A 82 0.98 -0.20 -14.64
C ASP A 82 1.09 -1.06 -13.39
N ILE A 83 1.28 -2.38 -13.54
CA ILE A 83 1.53 -3.31 -12.44
C ILE A 83 2.73 -2.84 -11.59
N ASN A 84 3.85 -2.50 -12.24
CA ASN A 84 5.06 -2.06 -11.54
C ASN A 84 4.83 -0.76 -10.76
N ASN A 85 4.02 0.16 -11.31
CA ASN A 85 3.64 1.39 -10.59
C ASN A 85 2.81 1.07 -9.34
N TYR A 86 1.79 0.22 -9.46
CA TYR A 86 0.99 -0.19 -8.30
C TYR A 86 1.84 -0.90 -7.24
N VAL A 87 2.76 -1.77 -7.64
CA VAL A 87 3.71 -2.43 -6.71
C VAL A 87 4.52 -1.37 -5.95
N LYS A 88 5.10 -0.41 -6.66
CA LYS A 88 5.90 0.66 -6.05
C LYS A 88 5.09 1.50 -5.06
N ASP A 89 3.87 1.88 -5.44
CA ASP A 89 2.99 2.66 -4.58
C ASP A 89 2.57 1.85 -3.33
N THR A 90 2.29 0.56 -3.52
CA THR A 90 1.96 -0.36 -2.41
C THR A 90 3.15 -0.48 -1.44
N GLN A 91 4.37 -0.67 -1.95
CA GLN A 91 5.59 -0.71 -1.14
C GLN A 91 5.78 0.58 -0.34
N GLY A 92 5.56 1.74 -0.97
CA GLY A 92 5.63 3.05 -0.31
C GLY A 92 4.65 3.15 0.85
N LYS A 93 3.38 2.83 0.62
CA LYS A 93 2.35 2.89 1.66
C LYS A 93 2.57 1.87 2.80
N ILE A 94 3.03 0.66 2.48
CA ILE A 94 3.42 -0.32 3.51
C ILE A 94 4.58 0.22 4.36
N SER A 95 5.59 0.85 3.74
CA SER A 95 6.69 1.48 4.48
C SER A 95 6.20 2.61 5.40
N ASP A 96 5.23 3.39 4.95
CA ASP A 96 4.65 4.47 5.76
C ASP A 96 3.80 3.93 6.92
N LEU A 97 3.07 2.83 6.72
CA LEU A 97 2.40 2.09 7.80
C LEU A 97 3.42 1.56 8.82
N GLU A 98 4.54 0.99 8.39
CA GLU A 98 5.61 0.52 9.28
C GLU A 98 6.19 1.67 10.12
N LYS A 99 6.44 2.84 9.50
CA LYS A 99 6.94 4.04 10.21
C LYS A 99 5.89 4.59 11.17
N ALA A 100 4.63 4.64 10.77
CA ALA A 100 3.53 5.12 11.61
C ALA A 100 3.35 4.22 12.85
N LEU A 101 3.42 2.90 12.65
CA LEU A 101 3.34 1.93 13.73
C LEU A 101 4.51 2.09 14.72
N LYS A 102 5.75 2.29 14.24
CA LYS A 102 6.91 2.54 15.11
C LYS A 102 6.81 3.81 15.95
N LYS A 103 6.12 4.84 15.45
CA LYS A 103 5.92 6.11 16.15
C LYS A 103 4.77 6.05 17.16
N SER A 104 3.84 5.11 16.98
CA SER A 104 2.75 4.87 17.93
C SER A 104 3.30 4.31 19.24
N LYS A 105 3.00 4.97 20.36
CA LYS A 105 3.35 4.49 21.72
C LYS A 105 2.46 3.33 22.19
N GLY A 106 1.39 3.03 21.45
CA GLY A 106 0.46 1.93 21.75
C GLY A 106 0.90 0.60 21.16
N ASN A 107 0.81 -0.46 21.97
CA ASN A 107 1.12 -1.87 21.66
C ASN A 107 0.15 -2.45 20.60
N ASN A 108 0.18 -1.94 19.37
CA ASN A 108 -0.71 -2.37 18.28
C ASN A 108 -0.16 -3.64 17.58
N ASN A 109 0.01 -4.72 18.35
CA ASN A 109 0.49 -6.02 17.85
C ASN A 109 -0.37 -6.55 16.68
N ALA A 110 -1.67 -6.24 16.66
CA ALA A 110 -2.57 -6.61 15.56
C ALA A 110 -2.22 -5.91 14.23
N TYR A 111 -1.85 -4.62 14.27
CA TYR A 111 -1.42 -3.88 13.08
C TYR A 111 -0.05 -4.34 12.59
N ALA A 112 0.86 -4.69 13.50
CA ALA A 112 2.16 -5.27 13.15
C ALA A 112 2.00 -6.55 12.33
N ALA A 113 1.15 -7.47 12.79
CA ALA A 113 0.86 -8.71 12.08
C ALA A 113 0.22 -8.46 10.70
N THR A 114 -0.71 -7.51 10.63
CA THR A 114 -1.38 -7.12 9.37
C THR A 114 -0.40 -6.56 8.35
N ILE A 115 0.45 -5.59 8.75
CA ILE A 115 1.48 -5.03 7.87
C ILE A 115 2.44 -6.11 7.38
N LYS A 116 2.89 -6.99 8.29
CA LYS A 116 3.78 -8.10 7.93
C LYS A 116 3.14 -9.02 6.90
N LYS A 117 1.85 -9.33 7.04
CA LYS A 117 1.10 -10.13 6.07
C LYS A 117 1.01 -9.41 4.72
N LEU A 118 0.62 -8.14 4.70
CA LEU A 118 0.53 -7.35 3.46
C LEU A 118 1.86 -7.31 2.70
N LYS A 119 2.98 -7.20 3.43
CA LYS A 119 4.31 -7.23 2.85
C LYS A 119 4.63 -8.60 2.23
N ALA A 120 4.37 -9.69 2.95
CA ALA A 120 4.57 -11.04 2.43
C ALA A 120 3.69 -11.33 1.20
N ASP A 121 2.43 -10.89 1.24
CA ASP A 121 1.50 -11.04 0.13
C ASP A 121 1.97 -10.23 -1.10
N LEU A 122 2.48 -9.01 -0.90
CA LEU A 122 3.07 -8.21 -1.97
C LEU A 122 4.33 -8.84 -2.56
N GLU A 123 5.21 -9.40 -1.73
CA GLU A 123 6.41 -10.13 -2.16
C GLU A 123 6.04 -11.34 -3.03
N ALA A 124 5.05 -12.13 -2.60
CA ALA A 124 4.55 -13.27 -3.37
C ALA A 124 3.99 -12.84 -4.73
N LYS A 125 3.19 -11.77 -4.77
CA LYS A 125 2.69 -11.20 -6.03
C LYS A 125 3.82 -10.68 -6.92
N ASN A 126 4.84 -10.05 -6.34
CA ASN A 126 5.99 -9.53 -7.08
C ASN A 126 6.80 -10.66 -7.75
N LEU A 127 6.99 -11.79 -7.07
CA LEU A 127 7.62 -12.98 -7.66
C LEU A 127 6.84 -13.50 -8.86
N GLU A 128 5.51 -13.48 -8.78
CA GLU A 128 4.64 -13.90 -9.88
C GLU A 128 4.70 -12.93 -11.06
N ILE A 129 4.78 -11.62 -10.79
CA ILE A 129 4.96 -10.58 -11.81
C ILE A 129 6.28 -10.77 -12.56
N VAL A 130 7.39 -11.06 -11.86
CA VAL A 130 8.68 -11.34 -12.50
C VAL A 130 8.58 -12.53 -13.46
N LYS A 131 7.92 -13.62 -13.05
CA LYS A 131 7.70 -14.78 -13.94
C LYS A 131 6.90 -14.41 -15.19
N LEU A 132 5.92 -13.52 -15.05
CA LEU A 132 5.12 -13.05 -16.19
C LEU A 132 5.94 -12.12 -17.10
N GLN A 133 6.83 -11.30 -16.55
CA GLN A 133 7.77 -10.48 -17.32
C GLN A 133 8.69 -11.34 -18.18
N ASP A 134 9.28 -12.38 -17.57
CA ASP A 134 10.15 -13.31 -18.28
C ASP A 134 9.40 -14.00 -19.43
N LEU A 135 8.19 -14.49 -19.15
CA LEU A 135 7.36 -15.16 -20.16
C LEU A 135 7.00 -14.23 -21.33
N VAL A 136 6.59 -12.99 -21.06
CA VAL A 136 6.29 -12.00 -22.10
C VAL A 136 7.52 -11.71 -22.96
N ALA A 137 8.70 -11.60 -22.35
CA ALA A 137 9.95 -11.38 -23.07
C ALA A 137 10.30 -12.57 -23.98
N THR A 138 10.16 -13.79 -23.49
CA THR A 138 10.37 -15.01 -24.28
C THR A 138 9.41 -15.07 -25.47
N LEU A 139 8.11 -14.90 -25.24
CA LEU A 139 7.11 -14.92 -26.31
C LEU A 139 7.33 -13.80 -27.34
N GLY A 140 7.77 -12.61 -26.89
CA GLY A 140 8.13 -11.52 -27.78
C GLY A 140 9.28 -11.89 -28.73
N ASN A 141 10.34 -12.51 -28.20
CA ASN A 141 11.47 -12.97 -28.99
C ASN A 141 11.09 -14.10 -29.97
N GLU A 142 10.32 -15.08 -29.51
CA GLU A 142 9.83 -16.17 -30.35
C GLU A 142 8.98 -15.66 -31.51
N ASN A 143 8.05 -14.73 -31.25
CA ASN A 143 7.23 -14.11 -32.28
C ASN A 143 8.08 -13.36 -33.31
N GLN A 144 9.10 -12.61 -32.88
CA GLN A 144 9.99 -11.89 -33.79
C GLN A 144 10.80 -12.85 -34.68
N ASN A 145 11.26 -13.96 -34.13
CA ASN A 145 11.96 -15.01 -34.87
C ASN A 145 11.04 -15.64 -35.91
N LEU A 146 9.81 -16.00 -35.53
CA LEU A 146 8.82 -16.57 -36.45
C LEU A 146 8.46 -15.61 -37.59
N ILE A 147 8.28 -14.32 -37.30
CA ILE A 147 8.05 -13.29 -38.33
C ILE A 147 9.22 -13.26 -39.33
N THR A 148 10.46 -13.34 -38.82
CA THR A 148 11.67 -13.32 -39.66
C THR A 148 11.75 -14.57 -40.52
N THR A 149 11.55 -15.76 -39.94
CA THR A 149 11.54 -17.03 -40.67
C THR A 149 10.46 -17.08 -41.73
N ASN A 150 9.23 -16.67 -41.41
CA ASN A 150 8.14 -16.62 -42.38
C ASN A 150 8.44 -15.62 -43.52
N SER A 151 9.05 -14.48 -43.22
CA SER A 151 9.44 -13.50 -44.24
C SER A 151 10.49 -14.06 -45.20
N LEU A 152 11.47 -14.80 -44.69
CA LEU A 152 12.49 -15.47 -45.50
C LEU A 152 11.88 -16.59 -46.36
N GLN A 153 11.00 -17.42 -45.79
CA GLN A 153 10.31 -18.47 -46.53
C GLN A 153 9.42 -17.89 -47.64
N GLN A 154 8.71 -16.80 -47.37
CA GLN A 154 7.90 -16.12 -48.38
C GLN A 154 8.76 -15.57 -49.52
N ALA A 155 9.92 -14.99 -49.20
CA ALA A 155 10.87 -14.51 -50.21
C ALA A 155 11.39 -15.67 -51.08
N GLU A 156 11.75 -16.81 -50.47
CA GLU A 156 12.21 -18.00 -51.19
C GLU A 156 11.11 -18.60 -52.09
N ILE A 157 9.87 -18.67 -51.61
CA ILE A 157 8.73 -19.14 -52.41
C ILE A 157 8.50 -18.21 -53.61
N ASN A 158 8.56 -16.90 -53.40
CA ASN A 158 8.38 -15.92 -54.47
C ASN A 158 9.50 -16.01 -55.52
N ASP A 159 10.75 -16.22 -55.10
CA ASP A 159 11.89 -16.42 -56.00
C ASP A 159 11.77 -17.71 -56.82
N LYS A 160 11.30 -18.81 -56.21
CA LYS A 160 11.05 -20.08 -56.90
C LYS A 160 9.83 -20.07 -57.82
N ALA A 161 8.92 -19.12 -57.66
CA ALA A 161 7.70 -18.98 -58.46
C ALA A 161 7.85 -18.01 -59.65
N ALA A 162 8.98 -17.29 -59.74
CA ALA A 162 9.35 -16.41 -60.84
C ALA A 162 10.21 -17.12 -61.89
#